data_AF-A0A7Z0NSK8-F1
#
_entry.id   AF-A0A7Z0NSK8-F1
#
_cell.length_a   1.000
_cell.length_b   1.000
_cell.length_c   1.000
_cell.angle_alpha   90.00
_cell.angle_beta   90.00
_cell.angle_gamma   90.00
#
_symmetry.space_group_name_H-M   'P 1'
#
loop_
_entity.id
_entity.type
_entity.pdbx_description
1 polymer ?
#
loop_
_entity_poly.entity_id
_entity_poly.type
_entity_poly.pdbx_seq_one_letter_code
_entity_poly.pdbx_strand_id
1 'polypeptide(L)'
;MTIDTLYLSSLDSVRFERVRECRLERFLVFDTGKTAVVAQLSPAVVGQDFNRNSDIQTVILVPRHGGASLDPVNEFPCFVFISIPRVEFDIIRTPIGRDDLEVIGWGELYRTREDAERHAFD
;
A
#
# COMPACT_ATOMS: atom_id res chain seq x y z
N MET A 1 -12.06 11.20 10.69
CA MET A 1 -11.09 10.91 9.63
C MET A 1 -11.88 10.49 8.42
N THR A 2 -11.82 11.27 7.35
CA THR A 2 -12.38 10.85 6.05
C THR A 2 -11.59 9.63 5.60
N ILE A 3 -12.31 8.57 5.24
CA ILE A 3 -11.73 7.41 4.61
C ILE A 3 -11.43 7.83 3.18
N ASP A 4 -10.15 8.08 2.88
CA ASP A 4 -9.74 8.44 1.54
C ASP A 4 -9.62 7.18 0.68
N THR A 5 -10.29 7.21 -0.47
CA THR A 5 -10.17 6.19 -1.51
C THR A 5 -9.19 6.69 -2.56
N LEU A 6 -8.14 5.92 -2.79
CA LEU A 6 -7.13 6.14 -3.82
C LEU A 6 -7.13 4.96 -4.80
N TYR A 7 -6.30 5.04 -5.84
CA TYR A 7 -6.17 3.98 -6.83
C TYR A 7 -4.74 3.50 -6.90
N LEU A 8 -4.52 2.20 -6.73
CA LEU A 8 -3.20 1.57 -6.74
C LEU A 8 -3.00 0.82 -8.07
N SER A 9 -1.93 1.11 -8.77
CA SER A 9 -1.41 0.27 -9.85
C SER A 9 0.12 0.22 -9.79
N SER A 10 0.74 -0.54 -10.68
CA SER A 10 2.19 -0.68 -10.72
C SER A 10 2.70 -0.88 -12.14
N LEU A 11 3.66 -0.07 -12.57
CA LEU A 11 4.43 -0.35 -13.79
C LEU A 11 5.51 -1.43 -13.57
N ASP A 12 6.00 -1.56 -12.34
CA ASP A 12 7.16 -2.39 -12.01
C ASP A 12 6.77 -3.79 -11.50
N SER A 13 5.52 -3.99 -11.06
CA SER A 13 5.06 -5.23 -10.44
C SER A 13 3.88 -5.82 -11.19
N VAL A 14 4.10 -6.85 -12.00
CA VAL A 14 3.07 -7.56 -12.79
C VAL A 14 1.85 -7.95 -11.94
N ARG A 15 2.07 -8.43 -10.71
CA ARG A 15 1.00 -8.83 -9.77
C ARG A 15 0.12 -7.64 -9.33
N PHE A 16 0.66 -6.43 -9.42
CA PHE A 16 0.02 -5.16 -9.08
C PHE A 16 -0.26 -4.26 -10.29
N GLU A 17 -0.05 -4.74 -11.53
CA GLU A 17 -0.28 -3.98 -12.77
C GLU A 17 -1.73 -3.48 -12.88
N ARG A 18 -2.68 -4.37 -12.58
CA ARG A 18 -4.11 -4.02 -12.59
C ARG A 18 -4.42 -2.94 -11.55
N VAL A 19 -5.16 -1.92 -11.98
CA VAL A 19 -5.71 -0.89 -11.10
C VAL A 19 -6.66 -1.47 -10.05
N ARG A 20 -6.41 -1.12 -8.79
CA ARG A 20 -7.19 -1.48 -7.62
C ARG A 20 -7.67 -0.23 -6.90
N GLU A 21 -8.92 -0.24 -6.47
CA GLU A 21 -9.37 0.71 -5.47
C GLU A 21 -8.65 0.39 -4.15
N CYS A 22 -8.12 1.44 -3.53
CA CYS A 22 -7.31 1.37 -2.32
C CYS A 22 -7.94 2.27 -1.26
N ARG A 23 -8.65 1.67 -0.31
CA ARG A 23 -9.34 2.40 0.75
C ARG A 23 -8.46 2.48 2.00
N LEU A 24 -8.07 3.68 2.40
CA LEU A 24 -7.21 3.90 3.56
C LEU A 24 -8.01 3.73 4.87
N GLU A 25 -7.57 2.83 5.76
CA GLU A 25 -8.32 2.50 6.98
C GLU A 25 -7.73 3.11 8.25
N ARG A 26 -6.41 2.99 8.45
CA ARG A 26 -5.73 3.54 9.63
C ARG A 26 -4.25 3.73 9.40
N PHE A 27 -3.68 4.73 10.07
CA PHE A 27 -2.25 5.00 10.04
C PHE A 27 -1.46 4.15 11.03
N LEU A 28 -0.24 3.86 10.66
CA LEU A 28 0.80 3.19 11.41
C LEU A 28 2.03 4.10 11.46
N VAL A 29 2.85 3.95 12.50
CA VAL A 29 4.12 4.68 12.61
C VAL A 29 5.21 3.66 12.89
N PHE A 30 6.32 3.76 12.16
CA PHE A 30 7.53 2.99 12.43
C PHE A 30 8.23 3.50 13.68
N ASP A 31 9.07 2.67 14.29
CA ASP A 31 10.03 3.06 15.32
C ASP A 31 10.91 4.28 14.92
N THR A 32 11.21 4.42 13.63
CA THR A 32 11.91 5.55 13.02
C THR A 32 11.08 6.84 12.91
N GLY A 33 9.79 6.80 13.23
CA GLY A 33 8.85 7.91 13.04
C GLY A 33 8.26 8.02 11.63
N LYS A 34 8.70 7.17 10.68
CA LYS A 34 8.11 7.10 9.33
C LYS A 34 6.66 6.62 9.40
N THR A 35 5.77 7.18 8.59
CA THR A 35 4.36 6.79 8.56
C THR A 35 4.10 5.68 7.53
N ALA A 36 3.06 4.90 7.80
CA ALA A 36 2.49 3.90 6.91
C ALA A 36 0.97 3.90 7.07
N VAL A 37 0.27 3.24 6.15
CA VAL A 37 -1.19 3.14 6.20
C VAL A 37 -1.63 1.71 5.92
N VAL A 38 -2.59 1.23 6.70
CA VAL A 38 -3.33 0.01 6.40
C VAL A 38 -4.41 0.35 5.40
N ALA A 39 -4.47 -0.39 4.30
CA ALA A 39 -5.43 -0.16 3.23
C ALA A 39 -6.09 -1.46 2.78
N GLN A 40 -7.36 -1.37 2.35
CA GLN A 40 -8.10 -2.44 1.68
C GLN A 40 -7.97 -2.28 0.17
N LEU A 41 -7.70 -3.40 -0.50
CA LEU A 41 -7.61 -3.48 -1.96
C LEU A 41 -8.88 -4.13 -2.54
N SER A 42 -9.40 -3.51 -3.60
CA SER A 42 -10.48 -4.07 -4.41
C SER A 42 -10.16 -3.91 -5.91
N PRO A 43 -9.99 -5.01 -6.68
CA PRO A 43 -10.00 -6.41 -6.24
C PRO A 43 -8.80 -6.78 -5.35
N ALA A 44 -8.95 -7.87 -4.60
CA ALA A 44 -7.87 -8.48 -3.84
C ALA A 44 -6.71 -8.96 -4.73
N VAL A 45 -5.56 -9.21 -4.12
CA VAL A 45 -4.41 -9.82 -4.78
C VAL A 45 -4.39 -11.32 -4.47
N VAL A 46 -4.08 -12.15 -5.47
CA VAL A 46 -3.97 -13.60 -5.29
C VAL A 46 -2.85 -13.90 -4.28
N GLY A 47 -3.20 -14.44 -3.11
CA GLY A 47 -2.26 -14.58 -2.01
C GLY A 47 -1.26 -15.73 -2.17
N GLN A 48 -1.60 -16.73 -2.98
CA GLN A 48 -0.76 -17.90 -3.22
C GLN A 48 0.54 -17.53 -3.93
N ASP A 49 0.55 -16.44 -4.71
CA ASP A 49 1.76 -15.85 -5.31
C ASP A 49 2.78 -15.37 -4.26
N PHE A 50 2.35 -15.22 -3.00
CA PHE A 50 3.11 -14.73 -1.86
C PHE A 50 3.09 -15.72 -0.68
N ASN A 51 2.90 -17.02 -0.96
CA ASN A 51 2.83 -18.08 0.06
C ASN A 51 1.73 -17.85 1.12
N ARG A 52 0.62 -17.21 0.74
CA ARG A 52 -0.57 -17.05 1.60
C ARG A 52 -1.67 -17.99 1.15
N ASN A 53 -2.42 -18.52 2.12
CA ASN A 53 -3.50 -19.47 1.87
C ASN A 53 -4.78 -18.80 1.34
N SER A 54 -4.90 -17.49 1.51
CA SER A 54 -6.06 -16.67 1.11
C SER A 54 -5.61 -15.46 0.32
N ASP A 55 -6.53 -14.89 -0.46
CA ASP A 55 -6.30 -13.62 -1.14
C ASP A 55 -5.95 -12.50 -0.16
N ILE A 56 -5.08 -11.60 -0.60
CA ILE A 56 -4.61 -10.46 0.15
C ILE A 56 -5.53 -9.28 -0.17
N GLN A 57 -6.45 -9.01 0.75
CA GLN A 57 -7.33 -7.83 0.73
C GLN A 57 -6.72 -6.65 1.48
N THR A 58 -5.97 -6.92 2.55
CA THR A 58 -5.38 -5.89 3.40
C THR A 58 -3.89 -5.80 3.15
N VAL A 59 -3.39 -4.60 2.92
CA VAL A 59 -1.96 -4.30 2.77
C VAL A 59 -1.54 -3.13 3.66
N ILE A 60 -0.24 -3.02 3.89
CA ILE A 60 0.40 -1.88 4.54
C ILE A 60 1.21 -1.15 3.46
N LEU A 61 0.82 0.10 3.19
CA LEU A 61 1.49 0.96 2.22
C LEU A 61 2.46 1.89 2.94
N VAL A 62 3.67 1.97 2.41
CA VAL A 62 4.76 2.78 2.98
C VAL A 62 5.34 3.66 1.88
N PRO A 63 5.40 5.00 2.05
CA PRO A 63 6.05 5.88 1.07
C PRO A 63 7.47 5.42 0.74
N ARG A 64 7.81 5.33 -0.55
CA ARG A 64 9.13 4.87 -1.00
C ARG A 64 10.19 5.95 -0.88
N HIS A 65 9.83 7.19 -1.18
CA HIS A 65 10.74 8.33 -1.19
C HIS A 65 10.66 9.15 0.11
N GLY A 66 11.78 9.77 0.49
CA GLY A 66 11.82 10.68 1.63
C GLY A 66 11.01 11.94 1.36
N GLY A 67 10.23 12.41 2.34
CA GLY A 67 9.37 13.59 2.22
C GLY A 67 7.97 13.32 1.66
N ALA A 68 7.70 12.13 1.12
CA ALA A 68 6.36 11.72 0.73
C ALA A 68 5.50 11.38 1.97
N SER A 69 4.22 11.75 1.94
CA SER A 69 3.24 11.47 2.99
C SER A 69 2.00 10.79 2.41
N LEU A 70 1.31 9.99 3.24
CA LEU A 70 -0.03 9.45 2.95
C LEU A 70 -1.10 10.05 3.88
N ASP A 71 -0.71 10.97 4.76
CA ASP A 71 -1.61 11.68 5.69
C ASP A 71 -1.26 13.18 5.77
N PRO A 72 -1.89 14.03 4.95
CA PRO A 72 -2.55 13.68 3.69
C PRO A 72 -1.52 13.28 2.61
N VAL A 73 -1.99 12.73 1.49
CA VAL A 73 -1.11 12.53 0.32
C VAL A 73 -0.68 13.88 -0.24
N ASN A 74 0.63 14.10 -0.33
CA ASN A 74 1.20 15.41 -0.73
C ASN A 74 1.65 15.50 -2.19
N GLU A 75 1.76 14.36 -2.88
CA GLU A 75 2.18 14.29 -4.30
C GLU A 75 1.53 13.06 -4.96
N PHE A 76 1.18 13.18 -6.24
CA PHE A 76 0.64 12.08 -7.04
C PHE A 76 1.46 11.95 -8.35
N PRO A 77 1.77 10.73 -8.82
CA PRO A 77 1.60 9.47 -8.11
C PRO A 77 2.47 9.39 -6.85
N CYS A 78 1.92 8.85 -5.76
CA CYS A 78 2.71 8.56 -4.57
C CYS A 78 3.29 7.15 -4.68
N PHE A 79 4.62 7.05 -4.81
CA PHE A 79 5.31 5.76 -4.87
C PHE A 79 5.34 5.09 -3.50
N VAL A 80 4.87 3.85 -3.44
CA VAL A 80 4.73 3.09 -2.20
C VAL A 80 5.35 1.69 -2.31
N PHE A 81 5.90 1.22 -1.20
CA PHE A 81 6.07 -0.21 -0.95
C PHE A 81 4.72 -0.80 -0.56
N ILE A 82 4.38 -1.94 -1.14
CA ILE A 82 3.20 -2.72 -0.81
C ILE A 82 3.66 -3.88 0.07
N SER A 83 3.23 -3.88 1.33
CA SER A 83 3.71 -4.82 2.34
C SER A 83 2.56 -5.55 3.01
N ILE A 84 2.86 -6.70 3.61
CA ILE A 84 1.96 -7.46 4.47
C ILE A 84 2.67 -7.82 5.78
N PRO A 85 1.93 -8.10 6.87
CA PRO A 85 2.51 -8.67 8.08
C PRO A 85 3.23 -9.99 7.79
N ARG A 86 4.38 -10.23 8.41
CA ARG A 86 4.95 -11.58 8.43
C ARG A 86 4.00 -12.54 9.15
N VAL A 87 4.05 -13.82 8.78
CA VAL A 87 3.12 -14.88 9.26
C VAL A 87 3.04 -14.98 10.79
N GLU A 88 4.09 -14.56 11.50
CA GLU A 88 4.13 -14.55 12.97
C GLU A 88 3.33 -13.41 13.63
N PHE A 89 2.78 -12.48 12.85
CA PHE A 89 2.01 -11.34 13.36
C PHE A 89 0.54 -11.42 12.93
N ASP A 90 -0.34 -11.80 13.87
CA ASP A 90 -1.79 -11.78 13.65
C ASP A 90 -2.35 -10.35 13.58
N ILE A 91 -1.75 -9.40 14.28
CA ILE A 91 -2.20 -8.00 14.35
C ILE A 91 -0.98 -7.06 14.42
N ILE A 92 -0.84 -6.15 13.45
CA ILE A 92 0.20 -5.12 13.46
C ILE A 92 -0.28 -3.84 14.15
N ARG A 93 0.51 -3.34 15.12
CA ARG A 93 0.24 -2.12 15.88
C ARG A 93 1.49 -1.25 15.94
N THR A 94 1.30 0.07 15.98
CA THR A 94 2.37 1.05 16.19
C THR A 94 3.02 0.89 17.58
N PRO A 95 4.34 1.11 17.73
CA PRO A 95 5.31 1.29 16.65
C PRO A 95 5.61 -0.03 15.94
N ILE A 96 5.81 0.05 14.62
CA ILE A 96 6.18 -1.12 13.81
C ILE A 96 7.67 -1.09 13.47
N GLY A 97 8.32 -2.25 13.48
CA GLY A 97 9.67 -2.45 12.99
C GLY A 97 9.70 -2.77 11.51
N ARG A 98 10.87 -2.61 10.88
CA ARG A 98 11.08 -3.04 9.49
C ARG A 98 10.87 -4.55 9.33
N ASP A 99 11.32 -5.32 10.30
CA ASP A 99 11.31 -6.78 10.24
C ASP A 99 9.91 -7.36 10.45
N ASP A 100 8.94 -6.58 10.94
CA ASP A 100 7.54 -7.00 11.11
C ASP A 100 6.81 -7.16 9.77
N LEU A 101 7.36 -6.56 8.71
CA LEU A 101 6.76 -6.51 7.38
C LEU A 101 7.51 -7.33 6.35
N GLU A 102 6.74 -7.86 5.41
CA GLU A 102 7.21 -8.45 4.16
C GLU A 102 6.77 -7.56 3.00
N VAL A 103 7.73 -7.05 2.22
CA VAL A 103 7.44 -6.29 0.99
C VAL A 103 7.10 -7.28 -0.12
N ILE A 104 5.88 -7.18 -0.65
CA ILE A 104 5.37 -8.05 -1.72
C ILE A 104 5.31 -7.35 -3.08
N GLY A 105 5.54 -6.03 -3.12
CA GLY A 105 5.59 -5.28 -4.36
C GLY A 105 5.86 -3.80 -4.14
N TRP A 106 5.79 -3.08 -5.24
CA TRP A 106 5.95 -1.64 -5.34
C TRP A 106 4.82 -1.14 -6.23
N GLY A 107 4.35 0.07 -6.02
CA GLY A 107 3.36 0.65 -6.90
C GLY A 107 3.20 2.14 -6.67
N GLU A 108 2.22 2.68 -7.38
CA GLU A 108 1.88 4.07 -7.40
C GLU A 108 0.43 4.26 -6.93
N LEU A 109 0.23 5.17 -5.99
CA LEU A 109 -1.09 5.63 -5.61
C LEU A 109 -1.45 6.86 -6.43
N TYR A 110 -2.64 6.84 -7.00
CA TYR A 110 -3.22 7.89 -7.81
C TYR A 110 -4.50 8.44 -7.16
N ARG A 111 -4.81 9.69 -7.49
CA ARG A 111 -6.02 10.35 -7.03
C ARG A 111 -7.26 9.81 -7.73
N THR A 112 -7.14 9.50 -9.02
CA THR A 112 -8.26 8.97 -9.82
C THR A 112 -7.92 7.62 -10.44
N ARG A 113 -8.98 6.89 -10.81
CA ARG A 113 -8.85 5.60 -11.50
C ARG A 113 -8.21 5.79 -12.88
N GLU A 114 -8.61 6.84 -13.60
CA GLU A 114 -8.12 7.11 -14.95
C GLU A 114 -6.60 7.35 -14.93
N ASP A 115 -6.10 8.13 -13.96
CA ASP A 115 -4.66 8.37 -13.81
C ASP A 115 -3.91 7.06 -13.54
N ALA A 116 -4.49 6.18 -12.74
CA ALA A 116 -3.91 4.86 -12.45
C ALA A 116 -3.89 3.92 -13.66
N GLU A 117 -4.92 4.00 -14.53
CA GLU A 117 -5.01 3.20 -15.76
C GLU A 117 -4.02 3.70 -16.83
N ARG A 118 -3.74 5.01 -16.84
CA ARG A 118 -2.83 5.66 -17.81
C ARG A 118 -1.42 5.84 -17.29
N HIS A 119 -1.19 5.57 -16.01
CA HIS A 119 0.03 5.92 -15.27
C HIS A 119 0.42 7.38 -15.48
N ALA A 120 -0.53 8.29 -15.29
CA ALA A 120 -0.30 9.73 -15.46
C ALA A 120 0.55 10.31 -14.32
N PHE A 121 1.51 11.17 -14.67
CA PHE A 121 2.37 11.90 -13.74
C PHE A 121 1.98 13.37 -13.89
N ASP A 122 0.98 13.80 -13.12
CA ASP A 122 0.44 15.17 -13.15
C ASP A 122 1.10 16.06 -12.09
#